data_AF-A0A444ZW23-F1
#
_entry.id   AF-A0A444ZW23-F1
#
_cell.length_a   1.000
_cell.length_b   1.000
_cell.length_c   1.000
_cell.angle_alpha   90.00
_cell.angle_beta   90.00
_cell.angle_gamma   90.00
#
_symmetry.space_group_name_H-M   'P 1'
#
loop_
_entity.id
_entity.type
_entity.pdbx_description
1 polymer ?
#
loop_
_entity_poly.entity_id
_entity_poly.type
_entity_poly.pdbx_seq_one_letter_code
_entity_poly.pdbx_strand_id
1 'polypeptide(L)'
;MSQNGKLMPNLDQHSTKLLNLTVLQCIDPFVEEILITTAHVTFYEFNIDLFQWSRKDVEGSLFVVKRNTQPRFQFIVTNRRNTGIGYWNSTIVVMLHSILFLMYRNAAQEVNGIWFYNAHECEEVANIFNRILNAYAKLPPKSKVSFTKRFSHFWILPIYAKLRQCLYAVEPPMSIITVKECTKALYLNPVYIKALVRRGEAHEKLEHFEETIADMKKILEIDPSNDQSRKAIKRVEPLAAEKREMMKR
;
A
#
# COMPACT_ATOMS: atom_id res chain seq x y z
N MET A 1 -44.73 -0.67 -7.59
CA MET A 1 -44.00 -1.63 -6.74
C MET A 1 -42.49 -1.40 -6.89
N SER A 2 -41.85 -1.03 -5.77
CA SER A 2 -40.41 -1.10 -5.38
C SER A 2 -39.31 -0.77 -6.42
N GLN A 3 -38.68 0.41 -6.38
CA GLN A 3 -37.48 0.79 -5.59
C GLN A 3 -36.28 -0.16 -5.70
N ASN A 4 -35.19 0.31 -6.33
CA ASN A 4 -33.89 0.61 -5.68
C ASN A 4 -32.78 0.90 -6.71
N GLY A 5 -32.87 2.04 -7.39
CA GLY A 5 -31.67 2.69 -7.90
C GLY A 5 -30.97 3.33 -6.70
N LYS A 6 -29.81 2.78 -6.29
CA LYS A 6 -28.96 3.35 -5.23
C LYS A 6 -28.51 4.74 -5.68
N LEU A 7 -29.29 5.77 -5.32
CA LEU A 7 -28.87 7.16 -5.38
C LEU A 7 -27.68 7.31 -4.44
N MET A 8 -26.46 7.26 -4.97
CA MET A 8 -25.33 7.90 -4.29
C MET A 8 -25.53 9.39 -4.48
N PRO A 9 -25.86 10.17 -3.42
CA PRO A 9 -25.86 11.61 -3.56
C PRO A 9 -24.44 12.04 -3.88
N ASN A 10 -24.31 12.86 -4.92
CA ASN A 10 -23.08 13.58 -5.24
C ASN A 10 -22.85 14.59 -4.12
N LEU A 11 -22.38 14.10 -2.97
CA LEU A 11 -22.13 14.90 -1.78
C LEU A 11 -20.94 15.79 -2.12
N ASP A 12 -21.14 17.10 -2.03
CA ASP A 12 -20.06 18.07 -2.22
C ASP A 12 -18.88 17.71 -1.31
N GLN A 13 -17.66 17.86 -1.84
CA GLN A 13 -16.42 17.50 -1.13
C GLN A 13 -16.33 18.20 0.23
N HIS A 14 -16.95 19.39 0.34
CA HIS A 14 -17.04 20.15 1.57
C HIS A 14 -17.97 19.49 2.60
N SER A 15 -19.20 19.11 2.24
CA SER A 15 -20.09 18.36 3.14
C SER A 15 -19.52 17.01 3.56
N THR A 16 -18.82 16.31 2.67
CA THR A 16 -18.13 15.04 3.02
C THR A 16 -17.04 15.28 4.06
N LYS A 17 -16.24 16.34 3.89
CA LYS A 17 -15.19 16.72 4.86
C LYS A 17 -15.79 17.12 6.21
N LEU A 18 -16.89 17.87 6.20
CA LEU A 18 -17.60 18.29 7.41
C LEU A 18 -18.18 17.08 8.16
N LEU A 19 -18.83 16.15 7.44
CA LEU A 19 -19.37 14.93 8.04
C LEU A 19 -18.26 14.09 8.68
N ASN A 20 -17.15 13.88 7.96
CA ASN A 20 -16.01 13.15 8.48
C ASN A 20 -15.43 13.83 9.73
N LEU A 21 -15.31 15.16 9.72
CA LEU A 21 -14.81 15.91 10.87
C LEU A 21 -15.73 15.75 12.08
N THR A 22 -17.04 15.87 11.92
CA THR A 22 -18.02 15.66 12.99
C THR A 22 -17.91 14.27 13.59
N VAL A 23 -17.80 13.23 12.74
CA VAL A 23 -17.62 11.84 13.20
C VAL A 23 -16.32 11.68 14.00
N LEU A 24 -15.22 12.26 13.52
CA LEU A 24 -13.94 12.21 14.22
C LEU A 24 -13.97 12.99 15.53
N GLN A 25 -14.67 14.12 15.59
CA GLN A 25 -14.84 14.92 16.82
C GLN A 25 -15.71 14.23 17.87
N CYS A 26 -16.69 13.42 17.44
CA CYS A 26 -17.43 12.54 18.35
C CYS A 26 -16.53 11.49 19.02
N ILE A 27 -15.43 11.10 18.37
CA ILE A 27 -14.47 10.12 18.88
C ILE A 27 -13.38 10.81 19.70
N ASP A 28 -12.86 11.93 19.21
CA ASP A 28 -11.81 12.74 19.83
C ASP A 28 -12.18 14.23 19.72
N PRO A 29 -12.76 14.84 20.78
CA PRO A 29 -13.20 16.23 20.78
C PRO A 29 -12.09 17.25 20.50
N PHE A 30 -10.83 16.84 20.64
CA PHE A 30 -9.68 17.70 20.41
C PHE A 30 -9.26 17.77 18.94
N VAL A 31 -9.90 17.02 18.03
CA VAL A 31 -9.66 17.10 16.59
C VAL A 31 -10.08 18.47 16.06
N GLU A 32 -9.08 19.21 15.56
CA GLU A 32 -9.25 20.56 15.02
C GLU A 32 -9.46 20.51 13.50
N GLU A 33 -8.69 19.69 12.79
CA GLU A 33 -8.68 19.67 11.33
C GLU A 33 -8.26 18.29 10.79
N ILE A 34 -8.87 17.87 9.67
CA ILE A 34 -8.41 16.72 8.87
C ILE A 34 -7.42 17.23 7.80
N LEU A 35 -6.18 16.76 7.87
CA LEU A 35 -5.10 17.12 6.95
C LEU A 35 -5.17 16.30 5.65
N ILE A 36 -5.45 15.00 5.75
CA ILE A 36 -5.62 14.10 4.61
C ILE A 36 -6.53 12.93 4.99
N THR A 37 -7.27 12.43 4.00
CA THR A 37 -8.11 11.21 4.11
C THR A 37 -7.74 10.27 2.99
N THR A 38 -7.58 8.98 3.28
CA THR A 38 -7.36 7.93 2.28
C THR A 38 -8.49 6.92 2.33
N ALA A 39 -8.93 6.46 1.16
CA ALA A 39 -10.15 5.67 1.06
C ALA A 39 -10.01 4.28 1.71
N HIS A 40 -8.93 3.56 1.40
CA HIS A 40 -8.73 2.18 1.83
C HIS A 40 -7.26 1.89 2.14
N VAL A 41 -7.01 1.39 3.35
CA VAL A 41 -5.70 0.91 3.80
C VAL A 41 -5.86 -0.39 4.59
N THR A 42 -4.79 -1.18 4.63
CA THR A 42 -4.70 -2.41 5.44
C THR A 42 -3.48 -2.35 6.34
N PHE A 43 -3.66 -2.72 7.61
CA PHE A 43 -2.59 -2.69 8.60
C PHE A 43 -1.92 -4.05 8.78
N TYR A 44 -0.62 -3.99 9.06
CA TYR A 44 0.24 -5.12 9.36
C TYR A 44 1.07 -4.82 10.60
N GLU A 45 1.39 -5.85 11.34
CA GLU A 45 2.27 -5.80 12.51
C GLU A 45 3.43 -6.76 12.30
N PHE A 46 4.63 -6.31 12.67
CA PHE A 46 5.83 -7.13 12.56
C PHE A 46 6.17 -7.72 13.93
N ASN A 47 6.12 -9.05 14.01
CA ASN A 47 6.64 -9.77 15.15
C ASN A 47 8.17 -9.85 15.03
N ILE A 48 8.86 -9.18 15.96
CA ILE A 48 10.33 -9.10 15.98
C ILE A 48 10.95 -10.47 16.30
N ASP A 49 10.36 -11.23 17.21
CA ASP A 49 10.90 -12.51 17.65
C ASP A 49 10.80 -13.59 16.56
N LEU A 50 9.68 -13.59 15.83
CA LEU A 50 9.40 -14.54 14.74
C LEU A 50 9.90 -14.05 13.38
N PHE A 51 10.40 -12.81 13.30
CA PHE A 51 10.75 -12.14 12.06
C PHE A 51 9.67 -12.30 10.96
N GLN A 52 8.41 -12.08 11.32
CA GLN A 52 7.26 -12.32 10.45
C GLN A 52 6.21 -11.20 10.56
N TRP A 53 5.57 -10.89 9.44
CA TRP A 53 4.42 -9.99 9.42
C TRP A 53 3.12 -10.73 9.59
N SER A 54 2.24 -10.19 10.41
CA SER A 54 0.85 -10.58 10.53
C SER A 54 -0.05 -9.45 10.03
N ARG A 55 -1.10 -9.80 9.29
CA ARG A 55 -2.15 -8.84 8.92
C ARG A 55 -2.99 -8.55 10.15
N LYS A 56 -3.20 -7.27 10.47
CA LYS A 56 -4.15 -6.86 11.51
C LYS A 56 -5.56 -6.88 10.94
N ASP A 57 -6.55 -7.15 11.78
CA ASP A 57 -7.97 -7.08 11.41
C ASP A 57 -8.47 -5.62 11.36
N VAL A 58 -7.70 -4.75 10.71
CA VAL A 58 -7.97 -3.32 10.56
C VAL A 58 -7.83 -2.97 9.07
N GLU A 59 -8.97 -2.79 8.42
CA GLU A 59 -9.06 -2.44 7.01
C GLU A 59 -10.15 -1.38 6.81
N GLY A 60 -9.75 -0.23 6.27
CA GLY A 60 -10.70 0.85 6.01
C GLY A 60 -10.03 2.19 5.78
N SER A 61 -10.66 3.28 6.20
CA SER A 61 -10.23 4.63 5.84
C SER A 61 -9.27 5.18 6.89
N LEU A 62 -8.22 5.86 6.44
CA LEU A 62 -7.23 6.49 7.31
C LEU A 62 -7.36 8.00 7.19
N PHE A 63 -7.31 8.66 8.34
CA PHE A 63 -7.40 10.11 8.49
C PHE A 63 -6.16 10.56 9.22
N VAL A 64 -5.46 11.57 8.68
CA VAL A 64 -4.42 12.28 9.45
C VAL A 64 -5.03 13.58 9.93
N VAL A 65 -4.97 13.82 11.23
CA VAL A 65 -5.63 14.93 11.91
C VAL A 65 -4.64 15.81 12.66
N LYS A 66 -4.99 17.08 12.75
CA LYS A 66 -4.40 18.06 13.65
C LYS A 66 -5.32 18.22 14.85
N ARG A 67 -4.74 18.24 16.03
CA ARG A 67 -5.44 18.35 17.31
C ARG A 67 -5.09 19.66 18.00
N ASN A 68 -5.99 20.15 18.84
CA ASN A 68 -5.73 21.34 19.65
C ASN A 68 -4.93 21.04 20.96
N THR A 69 -4.78 19.76 21.31
CA THR A 69 -4.00 19.25 22.46
C THR A 69 -2.78 18.43 22.04
N GLN A 70 -1.91 18.03 22.98
CA GLN A 70 -0.83 17.07 22.71
C GLN A 70 -1.32 15.62 22.73
N PRO A 71 -0.84 14.73 21.83
CA PRO A 71 -0.01 15.03 20.66
C PRO A 71 -0.75 15.85 19.60
N ARG A 72 -0.08 16.87 19.03
CA ARG A 72 -0.66 17.86 18.09
C ARG A 72 -1.10 17.23 16.76
N PHE A 73 -0.49 16.13 16.38
CA PHE A 73 -0.80 15.40 15.15
C PHE A 73 -1.03 13.94 15.49
N GLN A 74 -2.02 13.35 14.84
CA GLN A 74 -2.40 11.96 15.02
C GLN A 74 -3.00 11.44 13.73
N PHE A 75 -3.01 10.12 13.54
CA PHE A 75 -3.82 9.48 12.52
C PHE A 75 -4.87 8.59 13.18
N ILE A 76 -6.04 8.48 12.55
CA ILE A 76 -7.19 7.71 12.99
C ILE A 76 -7.57 6.78 11.86
N VAL A 77 -7.97 5.55 12.18
CA VAL A 77 -8.37 4.56 11.18
C VAL A 77 -9.76 4.07 11.52
N THR A 78 -10.66 4.11 10.54
CA THR A 78 -12.00 3.52 10.68
C THR A 78 -12.00 2.15 10.04
N ASN A 79 -12.38 1.13 10.80
CA ASN A 79 -12.50 -0.24 10.29
C ASN A 79 -13.85 -0.41 9.58
N ARG A 80 -13.85 -0.93 8.35
CA ARG A 80 -15.09 -1.22 7.60
C ARG A 80 -15.63 -2.63 7.85
N ARG A 81 -14.84 -3.52 8.45
CA ARG A 81 -15.22 -4.94 8.70
C ARG A 81 -15.76 -5.20 10.10
N ASN A 82 -15.49 -4.32 11.06
CA ASN A 82 -16.00 -4.42 12.42
C ASN A 82 -16.34 -3.01 12.93
N THR A 83 -17.48 -2.82 13.59
CA THR A 83 -17.94 -1.52 14.11
C THR A 83 -17.11 -0.99 15.28
N GLY A 84 -16.07 -1.73 15.70
CA GLY A 84 -15.07 -1.28 16.66
C GLY A 84 -14.25 -0.13 16.09
N ILE A 85 -14.50 1.08 16.59
CA ILE A 85 -13.64 2.25 16.39
C ILE A 85 -12.32 1.96 17.10
N GLY A 86 -11.35 1.41 16.38
CA GLY A 86 -10.04 1.08 16.91
C GLY A 86 -9.20 2.34 17.11
N TYR A 87 -9.02 2.74 18.37
CA TYR A 87 -8.06 3.77 18.72
C TYR A 87 -6.64 3.30 18.39
N TRP A 88 -5.88 4.09 17.63
CA TRP A 88 -4.43 3.96 17.57
C TRP A 88 -3.80 5.32 17.93
N ASN A 89 -3.87 5.64 19.22
CA ASN A 89 -3.13 6.75 19.82
C ASN A 89 -1.65 6.38 19.82
N SER A 90 -0.94 6.65 18.74
CA SER A 90 0.50 6.55 18.77
C SER A 90 1.18 7.70 18.05
N THR A 91 2.12 8.32 18.75
CA THR A 91 3.18 9.12 18.18
C THR A 91 3.88 8.27 17.11
N ILE A 92 3.57 8.51 15.84
CA ILE A 92 4.20 7.82 14.72
C ILE A 92 5.62 8.36 14.58
N VAL A 93 6.59 7.45 14.61
CA VAL A 93 7.90 7.69 13.99
C VAL A 93 7.92 6.92 12.67
N VAL A 94 7.84 7.63 11.55
CA VAL A 94 7.94 7.01 10.22
C VAL A 94 9.38 6.56 10.00
N MET A 95 9.55 5.31 9.58
CA MET A 95 10.87 4.69 9.40
C MET A 95 11.23 4.47 7.95
N LEU A 96 10.25 4.14 7.09
CA LEU A 96 10.49 3.89 5.68
C LEU A 96 9.21 4.10 4.86
N HIS A 97 9.37 4.66 3.67
CA HIS A 97 8.31 4.80 2.67
C HIS A 97 8.72 4.10 1.37
N SER A 98 7.75 3.42 0.77
CA SER A 98 7.82 2.82 -0.56
C SER A 98 6.51 3.09 -1.29
N ILE A 99 6.46 2.82 -2.59
CA ILE A 99 5.39 3.22 -3.53
C ILE A 99 3.97 2.91 -3.03
N LEU A 100 3.77 1.87 -2.20
CA LEU A 100 2.46 1.49 -1.63
C LEU A 100 2.48 1.17 -0.14
N PHE A 101 3.63 1.39 0.50
CA PHE A 101 3.86 0.91 1.85
C PHE A 101 4.47 2.00 2.70
N LEU A 102 3.91 2.17 3.89
CA LEU A 102 4.47 3.02 4.91
C LEU A 102 4.76 2.20 6.16
N MET A 103 6.01 2.18 6.57
CA MET A 103 6.44 1.53 7.81
C MET A 103 6.65 2.58 8.89
N TYR A 104 6.12 2.31 10.07
CA TYR A 104 6.27 3.18 11.21
C TYR A 104 6.49 2.41 12.51
N ARG A 105 7.09 3.08 13.47
CA ARG A 105 7.13 2.64 14.86
C ARG A 105 6.17 3.48 15.69
N ASN A 106 5.41 2.82 16.53
CA ASN A 106 4.51 3.48 17.47
C ASN A 106 5.24 3.82 18.79
N ALA A 107 4.53 4.45 19.73
CA ALA A 107 5.06 4.79 21.04
C ALA A 107 5.47 3.55 21.85
N ALA A 108 4.76 2.43 21.69
CA ALA A 108 5.05 1.13 22.30
C ALA A 108 6.27 0.41 21.69
N GLN A 109 6.99 1.06 20.76
CA GLN A 109 8.16 0.51 20.09
C GLN A 109 7.87 -0.68 19.14
N GLU A 110 6.60 -0.92 18.80
CA GLU A 110 6.17 -1.93 17.83
C GLU A 110 6.38 -1.44 16.41
N VAL A 111 6.80 -2.34 15.52
CA VAL A 111 6.99 -2.06 14.10
C VAL A 111 5.70 -2.42 13.36
N ASN A 112 5.10 -1.44 12.71
CA ASN A 112 3.84 -1.57 12.00
C ASN A 112 4.01 -1.17 10.53
N GLY A 113 3.14 -1.71 9.69
CA GLY A 113 3.09 -1.46 8.25
C GLY A 113 1.69 -1.06 7.82
N ILE A 114 1.60 -0.06 6.96
CA ILE A 114 0.37 0.38 6.32
C ILE A 114 0.51 0.11 4.84
N TRP A 115 -0.40 -0.69 4.30
CA TRP A 115 -0.51 -0.89 2.86
C TRP A 115 -1.62 -0.03 2.29
N PHE A 116 -1.32 0.61 1.17
CA PHE A 116 -2.23 1.48 0.45
C PHE A 116 -2.63 0.82 -0.87
N TYR A 117 -3.91 0.91 -1.22
CA TYR A 117 -4.40 0.46 -2.53
C TYR A 117 -4.01 1.44 -3.65
N ASN A 118 -3.80 2.71 -3.31
CA ASN A 118 -3.39 3.76 -4.22
C ASN A 118 -1.98 4.28 -3.87
N ALA A 119 -1.07 4.22 -4.84
CA ALA A 119 0.30 4.71 -4.67
C ALA A 119 0.38 6.21 -4.42
N HIS A 120 -0.51 6.99 -5.06
CA HIS A 120 -0.55 8.44 -4.88
C HIS A 120 -0.95 8.80 -3.44
N GLU A 121 -1.98 8.14 -2.89
CA GLU A 121 -2.39 8.34 -1.49
C GLU A 121 -1.25 7.98 -0.52
N CYS A 122 -0.48 6.93 -0.82
CA CYS A 122 0.67 6.53 -0.02
C CYS A 122 1.75 7.63 0.03
N GLU A 123 2.07 8.20 -1.13
CA GLU A 123 3.06 9.27 -1.27
C GLU A 123 2.61 10.55 -0.55
N GLU A 124 1.34 10.94 -0.70
CA GLU A 124 0.81 12.13 -0.02
C GLU A 124 0.83 11.99 1.51
N VAL A 125 0.43 10.82 2.04
CA VAL A 125 0.49 10.54 3.48
C VAL A 125 1.94 10.55 3.98
N ALA A 126 2.87 9.96 3.22
CA ALA A 126 4.29 10.00 3.57
C ALA A 126 4.85 11.42 3.60
N ASN A 127 4.47 12.26 2.64
CA ASN A 127 4.85 13.66 2.59
C ASN A 127 4.30 14.46 3.79
N ILE A 128 3.04 14.23 4.17
CA ILE A 128 2.45 14.83 5.38
C ILE A 128 3.25 14.42 6.63
N PHE A 129 3.55 13.13 6.80
CA PHE A 129 4.33 12.67 7.95
C PHE A 129 5.74 13.23 7.97
N ASN A 130 6.43 13.29 6.83
CA ASN A 130 7.76 13.91 6.73
C ASN A 130 7.71 15.40 7.12
N ARG A 131 6.70 16.14 6.68
CA ARG A 131 6.50 17.54 7.08
C ARG A 131 6.28 17.69 8.58
N ILE A 132 5.47 16.82 9.18
CA ILE A 132 5.22 16.80 10.62
C ILE A 132 6.50 16.50 11.40
N LEU A 133 7.24 15.45 11.03
CA LEU A 133 8.51 15.07 11.68
C LEU A 133 9.55 16.18 11.57
N ASN A 134 9.68 16.82 10.40
CA ASN A 134 10.58 17.95 10.21
C ASN A 134 10.20 19.17 11.06
N ALA A 135 8.91 19.42 11.28
CA ALA A 135 8.46 20.50 12.16
C ALA A 135 8.85 20.23 13.61
N TYR A 136 8.69 19.00 14.11
CA TYR A 136 9.13 18.62 15.45
C TYR A 136 10.65 18.65 15.64
N ALA A 137 11.42 18.30 14.60
CA ALA A 137 12.88 18.34 14.65
C ALA A 137 13.47 19.75 14.81
N LYS A 138 12.71 20.80 14.43
CA LYS A 138 13.12 22.21 14.52
C LYS A 138 12.76 22.88 15.84
N LEU A 139 12.02 22.19 16.73
CA LEU A 139 11.66 22.75 18.03
C LEU A 139 12.84 22.64 19.02
N PRO A 140 13.16 23.70 19.78
CA PRO A 140 14.15 23.60 20.86
C PRO A 140 13.68 22.57 21.89
N PRO A 141 14.60 21.76 22.46
CA PRO A 141 14.26 20.61 23.29
C PRO A 141 13.67 21.07 24.63
N LYS A 142 12.35 21.30 24.67
CA LYS A 142 11.60 21.41 25.92
C LYS A 142 10.84 20.09 26.12
N SER A 143 11.24 19.40 27.18
CA SER A 143 10.79 18.09 27.67
C SER A 143 11.44 16.86 27.00
N LYS A 144 11.97 15.99 27.87
CA LYS A 144 12.68 14.75 27.56
C LYS A 144 11.69 13.72 27.01
N VAL A 145 11.34 13.79 25.74
CA VAL A 145 11.01 12.58 24.99
C VAL A 145 12.29 12.22 24.26
N SER A 146 13.01 11.21 24.77
CA SER A 146 14.17 10.67 24.07
C SER A 146 13.66 10.10 22.75
N PHE A 147 13.77 10.87 21.68
CA PHE A 147 13.55 10.40 20.33
C PHE A 147 14.76 9.50 20.01
N THR A 148 14.72 8.26 20.49
CA THR A 148 15.84 7.33 20.42
C THR A 148 16.06 6.96 18.95
N LYS A 149 16.92 7.74 18.29
CA LYS A 149 17.61 7.36 17.06
C LYS A 149 18.42 6.10 17.34
N ARG A 150 17.85 4.94 17.05
CA ARG A 150 18.49 3.83 16.29
C ARG A 150 17.62 2.58 16.33
N PHE A 151 16.76 2.43 15.33
CA PHE A 151 16.85 1.17 14.58
C PHE A 151 18.04 1.33 13.67
N SER A 152 19.08 0.50 13.82
CA SER A 152 20.14 0.47 12.83
C SER A 152 19.52 0.15 11.47
N HIS A 153 19.82 0.98 10.46
CA HIS A 153 19.43 0.81 9.05
C HIS A 153 19.56 -0.65 8.56
N PHE A 154 20.48 -1.39 9.18
CA PHE A 154 20.73 -2.83 9.05
C PHE A 154 19.49 -3.74 9.18
N TRP A 155 18.52 -3.45 10.06
CA TRP A 155 17.34 -4.31 10.26
C TRP A 155 16.13 -3.90 9.41
N ILE A 156 16.13 -2.69 8.85
CA ILE A 156 14.99 -2.15 8.12
C ILE A 156 14.77 -2.88 6.78
N LEU A 157 15.86 -3.15 6.05
CA LEU A 157 15.81 -3.84 4.75
C LEU A 157 15.30 -5.29 4.87
N PRO A 158 15.77 -6.12 5.82
CA PRO A 158 15.21 -7.46 6.07
C PRO A 158 13.72 -7.44 6.46
N ILE A 159 13.32 -6.52 7.34
CA ILE A 159 11.92 -6.39 7.78
C ILE A 159 11.03 -6.01 6.60
N TYR A 160 11.47 -5.05 5.78
CA TYR A 160 10.77 -4.64 4.56
C TYR A 160 10.70 -5.76 3.51
N ALA A 161 11.79 -6.51 3.31
CA ALA A 161 11.80 -7.66 2.40
C ALA A 161 10.81 -8.75 2.84
N LYS A 162 10.66 -8.97 4.16
CA LYS A 162 9.70 -9.91 4.71
C LYS A 162 8.25 -9.43 4.60
N LEU A 163 8.00 -8.12 4.76
CA LEU A 163 6.66 -7.53 4.53
C LEU A 163 6.23 -7.80 3.11
N ARG A 164 7.13 -7.50 2.17
CA ARG A 164 6.94 -7.77 0.75
C ARG A 164 6.63 -9.25 0.52
N GLN A 165 7.33 -10.16 1.21
CA GLN A 165 7.06 -11.61 1.16
C GLN A 165 5.66 -12.01 1.66
N CYS A 166 5.22 -11.49 2.81
CA CYS A 166 3.90 -11.79 3.38
C CYS A 166 2.74 -11.27 2.52
N LEU A 167 2.88 -10.08 1.91
CA LEU A 167 1.85 -9.54 1.01
C LEU A 167 1.77 -10.28 -0.34
N TYR A 168 2.83 -10.98 -0.78
CA TYR A 168 2.73 -11.85 -1.95
C TYR A 168 1.73 -13.01 -1.79
N ALA A 169 1.32 -13.33 -0.56
CA ALA A 169 0.40 -14.43 -0.26
C ALA A 169 -1.09 -14.03 -0.23
N VAL A 170 -1.44 -12.74 -0.39
CA VAL A 170 -2.82 -12.24 -0.31
C VAL A 170 -3.16 -11.45 -1.60
N GLU A 171 -3.99 -12.01 -2.48
CA GLU A 171 -4.40 -11.48 -3.80
C GLU A 171 -5.15 -10.11 -3.79
N PRO A 172 -5.57 -9.52 -4.93
CA PRO A 172 -4.83 -9.07 -6.12
C PRO A 172 -5.05 -7.55 -6.35
N PRO A 173 -4.01 -6.72 -6.19
CA PRO A 173 -3.75 -5.67 -7.20
C PRO A 173 -2.26 -5.58 -7.58
N MET A 174 -1.44 -6.49 -7.05
CA MET A 174 0.02 -6.47 -7.21
C MET A 174 0.52 -6.68 -8.65
N SER A 175 -0.28 -7.28 -9.53
CA SER A 175 0.14 -7.54 -10.91
C SER A 175 0.41 -6.24 -11.67
N ILE A 176 -0.42 -5.20 -11.49
CA ILE A 176 -0.26 -3.90 -12.16
C ILE A 176 1.06 -3.23 -11.75
N ILE A 177 1.35 -3.23 -10.45
CA ILE A 177 2.57 -2.63 -9.90
C ILE A 177 3.80 -3.44 -10.31
N THR A 178 3.67 -4.77 -10.33
CA THR A 178 4.75 -5.67 -10.79
C THR A 178 5.09 -5.41 -12.25
N VAL A 179 4.09 -5.23 -13.11
CA VAL A 179 4.29 -4.83 -14.51
C VAL A 179 5.07 -3.51 -14.60
N LYS A 180 4.68 -2.49 -13.81
CA LYS A 180 5.32 -1.18 -13.80
C LYS A 180 6.80 -1.26 -13.38
N GLU A 181 7.08 -1.95 -12.29
CA GLU A 181 8.45 -2.07 -11.76
C GLU A 181 9.34 -2.95 -12.64
N CYS A 182 8.81 -4.05 -13.19
CA CYS A 182 9.57 -4.87 -14.12
C CYS A 182 9.83 -4.13 -15.45
N THR A 183 8.89 -3.31 -15.91
CA THR A 183 9.10 -2.47 -17.10
C THR A 183 10.23 -1.46 -16.90
N LYS A 184 10.32 -0.81 -15.73
CA LYS A 184 11.48 0.02 -15.38
C LYS A 184 12.78 -0.77 -15.34
N ALA A 185 12.76 -1.97 -14.74
CA ALA A 185 13.95 -2.82 -14.68
C ALA A 185 14.44 -3.25 -16.07
N LEU A 186 13.50 -3.52 -17.00
CA LEU A 186 13.80 -3.88 -18.38
C LEU A 186 14.23 -2.68 -19.23
N TYR A 187 13.81 -1.46 -18.88
CA TYR A 187 14.36 -0.25 -19.47
C TYR A 187 15.85 -0.09 -19.14
N LEU A 188 16.26 -0.45 -17.92
CA LEU A 188 17.67 -0.41 -17.49
C LEU A 188 18.47 -1.61 -18.01
N ASN A 189 17.86 -2.80 -18.04
CA ASN A 189 18.49 -4.02 -18.56
C ASN A 189 17.47 -4.86 -19.35
N PRO A 190 17.43 -4.73 -20.69
CA PRO A 190 16.44 -5.41 -21.54
C PRO A 190 16.54 -6.94 -21.54
N VAL A 191 17.68 -7.51 -21.15
CA VAL A 191 17.91 -8.97 -21.14
C VAL A 191 17.74 -9.57 -19.74
N TYR A 192 17.15 -8.82 -18.80
CA TYR A 192 16.99 -9.30 -17.43
C TYR A 192 15.87 -10.34 -17.31
N ILE A 193 16.23 -11.61 -17.51
CA ILE A 193 15.31 -12.76 -17.55
C ILE A 193 14.36 -12.80 -16.34
N LYS A 194 14.85 -12.56 -15.12
CA LYS A 194 13.98 -12.58 -13.92
C LYS A 194 12.90 -11.51 -13.94
N ALA A 195 13.16 -10.34 -14.54
CA ALA A 195 12.16 -9.30 -14.71
C ALA A 195 11.16 -9.65 -15.82
N LEU A 196 11.61 -10.26 -16.93
CA LEU A 196 10.72 -10.76 -17.98
C LEU A 196 9.75 -11.83 -17.45
N VAL A 197 10.26 -12.81 -16.68
CA VAL A 197 9.41 -13.88 -16.10
C VAL A 197 8.35 -13.28 -15.18
N ARG A 198 8.77 -12.42 -14.25
CA ARG A 198 7.85 -11.79 -13.28
C ARG A 198 6.83 -10.88 -13.95
N ARG A 199 7.20 -10.19 -15.04
CA ARG A 199 6.29 -9.34 -15.80
C ARG A 199 5.28 -10.17 -16.59
N GLY A 200 5.72 -11.24 -17.24
CA GLY A 200 4.83 -12.16 -17.96
C GLY A 200 3.83 -12.84 -17.03
N GLU A 201 4.25 -13.35 -15.87
CA GLU A 201 3.34 -13.93 -14.87
C GLU A 201 2.32 -12.90 -14.34
N ALA A 202 2.73 -11.64 -14.18
CA ALA A 202 1.84 -10.56 -13.79
C ALA A 202 0.84 -10.21 -14.90
N HIS A 203 1.27 -10.19 -16.16
CA HIS A 203 0.39 -10.01 -17.31
C HIS A 203 -0.63 -11.15 -17.45
N GLU A 204 -0.22 -12.40 -17.22
CA GLU A 204 -1.13 -13.56 -17.27
C GLU A 204 -2.24 -13.42 -16.23
N LYS A 205 -1.91 -12.99 -15.01
CA LYS A 205 -2.88 -12.71 -13.93
C LYS A 205 -3.81 -11.53 -14.22
N LEU A 206 -3.42 -10.62 -15.11
CA LEU A 206 -4.25 -9.51 -15.58
C LEU A 206 -4.99 -9.85 -16.88
N GLU A 207 -4.87 -11.09 -17.35
CA GLU A 207 -5.41 -11.54 -18.64
C GLU A 207 -4.88 -10.75 -19.85
N HIS A 208 -3.69 -10.17 -19.72
CA HIS A 208 -2.94 -9.51 -20.80
C HIS A 208 -2.12 -10.58 -21.54
N PHE A 209 -2.84 -11.46 -22.25
CA PHE A 209 -2.28 -12.68 -22.80
C PHE A 209 -1.25 -12.44 -23.92
N GLU A 210 -1.43 -11.40 -24.73
CA GLU A 210 -0.50 -11.04 -25.81
C GLU A 210 0.84 -10.57 -25.24
N GLU A 211 0.81 -9.72 -24.21
CA GLU A 211 1.99 -9.21 -23.52
C GLU A 211 2.74 -10.34 -22.79
N THR A 212 1.99 -11.30 -22.22
CA THR A 212 2.57 -12.51 -21.62
C THR A 212 3.36 -13.31 -22.66
N ILE A 213 2.78 -13.54 -23.85
CA ILE A 213 3.44 -14.27 -24.93
C ILE A 213 4.68 -13.52 -25.42
N ALA A 214 4.62 -12.19 -25.53
CA ALA A 214 5.75 -11.37 -25.93
C ALA A 214 6.94 -11.49 -24.96
N ASP A 215 6.68 -11.39 -23.65
CA ASP A 215 7.72 -11.54 -22.62
C ASP A 215 8.33 -12.96 -22.61
N MET A 216 7.50 -13.99 -22.77
CA MET A 216 7.97 -15.39 -22.82
C MET A 216 8.78 -15.70 -24.08
N LYS A 217 8.41 -15.13 -25.23
CA LYS A 217 9.21 -15.22 -26.47
C LYS A 217 10.55 -14.53 -26.31
N LYS A 218 10.59 -13.36 -25.66
CA LYS A 218 11.84 -12.65 -25.38
C LYS A 218 12.78 -13.48 -24.49
N ILE A 219 12.25 -14.21 -23.52
CA ILE A 219 13.05 -15.14 -22.71
C ILE A 219 13.64 -16.25 -23.58
N LEU A 220 12.85 -16.84 -24.49
CA LEU A 220 13.32 -17.91 -25.39
C LEU A 220 14.35 -17.43 -26.41
N GLU A 221 14.35 -16.14 -26.78
CA GLU A 221 15.43 -15.54 -27.58
C GLU A 221 16.75 -15.48 -26.81
N ILE A 222 16.71 -15.27 -25.50
CA ILE A 222 17.89 -15.16 -24.63
C ILE A 222 18.35 -16.55 -24.15
N ASP A 223 17.41 -17.40 -23.76
CA ASP A 223 17.61 -18.76 -23.28
C ASP A 223 16.60 -19.72 -23.97
N PRO A 224 16.99 -20.32 -25.10
CA PRO A 224 16.14 -21.25 -25.85
C PRO A 224 15.77 -22.52 -25.09
N SER A 225 16.52 -22.86 -24.03
CA SER A 225 16.31 -24.04 -23.19
C SER A 225 15.27 -23.80 -22.08
N ASN A 226 14.68 -22.61 -22.00
CA ASN A 226 13.72 -22.28 -20.96
C ASN A 226 12.36 -22.97 -21.17
N ASP A 227 12.20 -24.15 -20.58
CA ASP A 227 10.97 -24.93 -20.65
C ASP A 227 9.76 -24.23 -20.02
N GLN A 228 9.97 -23.38 -19.02
CA GLN A 228 8.89 -22.63 -18.37
C GLN A 228 8.22 -21.69 -19.37
N SER A 229 9.00 -20.93 -20.13
CA SER A 229 8.47 -20.01 -21.15
C SER A 229 7.74 -20.75 -22.28
N ARG A 230 8.27 -21.91 -22.73
CA ARG A 230 7.62 -22.72 -23.77
C ARG A 230 6.26 -23.27 -23.31
N LYS A 231 6.17 -23.76 -22.07
CA LYS A 231 4.92 -24.24 -21.47
C LYS A 231 3.92 -23.10 -21.27
N ALA A 232 4.39 -21.93 -20.83
CA ALA A 232 3.55 -20.75 -20.64
C ALA A 232 2.90 -20.29 -21.96
N ILE A 233 3.66 -20.20 -23.05
CA ILE A 233 3.12 -19.85 -24.38
C ILE A 233 2.03 -20.84 -24.80
N LYS A 234 2.31 -22.15 -24.74
CA LYS A 234 1.34 -23.18 -25.12
C LYS A 234 0.02 -23.10 -24.33
N ARG A 235 0.08 -22.68 -23.06
CA ARG A 235 -1.09 -22.51 -22.19
C ARG A 235 -1.88 -21.24 -22.55
N VAL A 236 -1.19 -20.13 -22.82
CA VAL A 236 -1.78 -18.80 -22.97
C VAL A 236 -2.26 -18.51 -24.40
N GLU A 237 -1.64 -19.13 -25.41
CA GLU A 237 -1.97 -18.95 -26.82
C GLU A 237 -3.46 -19.22 -27.19
N PRO A 238 -4.12 -20.31 -26.74
CA PRO A 238 -5.55 -20.49 -26.99
C PRO A 238 -6.41 -19.42 -26.29
N LEU A 239 -6.03 -18.97 -25.10
CA LEU A 239 -6.76 -17.93 -24.35
C LEU A 239 -6.66 -16.56 -25.03
N ALA A 240 -5.51 -16.24 -25.62
CA ALA A 240 -5.32 -15.05 -26.43
C ALA A 240 -6.21 -15.07 -27.68
N ALA A 241 -6.29 -16.21 -28.36
CA ALA A 241 -7.13 -16.39 -29.55
C ALA A 241 -8.63 -16.24 -29.22
N GLU A 242 -9.10 -16.86 -28.14
CA GLU A 242 -10.49 -16.74 -27.68
C GLU A 242 -10.84 -15.27 -27.36
N LYS A 243 -9.99 -14.59 -26.58
CA LYS A 243 -10.19 -13.17 -26.24
C LYS A 243 -10.20 -12.26 -27.47
N ARG A 244 -9.39 -12.57 -28.49
CA ARG A 244 -9.37 -11.85 -29.77
C ARG A 244 -10.67 -12.03 -30.55
N GLU A 245 -11.23 -13.23 -30.58
CA GLU A 245 -12.52 -13.49 -31.23
C GLU A 245 -13.69 -12.87 -30.47
N MET A 246 -13.66 -12.85 -29.13
CA MET A 246 -14.65 -12.16 -28.31
C MET A 246 -14.69 -10.64 -28.57
N MET A 247 -13.55 -10.01 -28.84
CA MET A 247 -13.49 -8.57 -29.15
C MET A 247 -13.92 -8.21 -30.58
N LYS A 248 -14.06 -9.20 -31.48
CA LYS A 248 -14.52 -8.99 -32.86
C LYS A 248 -16.05 -9.11 -33.03
N ARG A 249 -16.74 -9.66 -32.03
CA ARG A 249 -18.20 -9.82 -31.99
C ARG A 249 -18.86 -8.59 -31.38
#